data_AF-A0A950PMY6-F1
#
_entry.id   AF-A0A950PMY6-F1
#
_cell.length_a   1.000
_cell.length_b   1.000
_cell.length_c   1.000
_cell.angle_alpha   90.00
_cell.angle_beta   90.00
_cell.angle_gamma   90.00
#
_symmetry.space_group_name_H-M   'P 1'
#
loop_
_entity.id
_entity.type
_entity.pdbx_description
1 polymer ?
#
loop_
_entity_poly.entity_id
_entity_poly.type
_entity_poly.pdbx_seq_one_letter_code
_entity_poly.pdbx_strand_id
1 'polypeptide(L)'
;MTPSPWLFPGGQPGRPISTGQLTQRLNQLGIRPNQARSTALFQLATEIPAAILARTLGIHTDVAIAWQRLSAGDWATYAAEVSQRPIRTDQHPASNT
;
A
#
# COMPACT_ATOMS: atom_id res chain seq x y z
N MET A 1 -13.85 1.56 -34.47
CA MET A 1 -14.20 1.40 -33.05
C MET A 1 -13.02 1.88 -32.24
N THR A 2 -13.11 3.02 -31.56
CA THR A 2 -12.04 3.51 -30.68
C THR A 2 -11.97 2.64 -29.42
N PRO A 3 -10.79 2.16 -29.01
CA PRO A 3 -10.65 1.39 -27.79
C PRO A 3 -11.04 2.27 -26.59
N SER A 4 -11.71 1.68 -25.60
CA SER A 4 -12.03 2.36 -24.35
C SER A 4 -10.73 2.80 -23.65
N PRO A 5 -10.65 4.04 -23.12
CA PRO A 5 -9.47 4.51 -22.40
C PRO A 5 -9.28 3.81 -21.04
N TRP A 6 -10.29 3.05 -20.59
CA TRP A 6 -10.27 2.34 -19.32
C TRP A 6 -9.76 0.91 -19.45
N LEU A 7 -8.85 0.53 -18.56
CA LEU A 7 -8.36 -0.85 -18.40
C LEU A 7 -9.51 -1.85 -18.23
N PHE A 8 -10.57 -1.45 -17.52
CA PHE A 8 -11.80 -2.23 -17.36
C PHE A 8 -13.02 -1.41 -17.80
N PRO A 9 -13.50 -1.59 -19.05
CA PRO A 9 -14.65 -0.86 -19.55
C PRO A 9 -15.93 -1.28 -18.83
N GLY A 10 -16.77 -0.29 -18.49
CA GLY A 10 -18.12 -0.49 -17.97
C GLY A 10 -19.14 -0.76 -19.07
N GLY A 11 -20.40 -0.96 -18.68
CA GLY A 11 -21.51 -1.12 -19.62
C GLY A 11 -21.98 0.18 -20.30
N GLN A 12 -21.43 1.33 -19.90
CA GLN A 12 -21.72 2.63 -20.48
C GLN A 12 -20.49 3.11 -21.27
N PRO A 13 -20.64 3.51 -22.55
CA PRO A 13 -19.52 4.03 -23.33
C PRO A 13 -18.80 5.18 -22.61
N GLY A 14 -17.46 5.09 -22.53
CA GLY A 14 -16.62 6.09 -21.89
C GLY A 14 -16.55 6.04 -20.36
N ARG A 15 -17.25 5.10 -19.69
CA ARG A 15 -17.16 4.94 -18.23
C ARG A 15 -16.42 3.66 -17.83
N PRO A 16 -15.62 3.70 -16.74
CA PRO A 16 -15.03 2.49 -16.19
C PRO A 16 -16.11 1.63 -15.54
N ILE A 17 -15.82 0.35 -15.35
CA ILE A 17 -16.65 -0.52 -14.51
C ILE A 17 -16.73 0.03 -13.08
N SER A 18 -17.92 0.02 -12.48
CA SER A 18 -18.05 0.39 -11.06
C SER A 18 -17.34 -0.63 -10.17
N THR A 19 -16.81 -0.18 -9.03
CA THR A 19 -16.13 -1.03 -8.04
C THR A 19 -16.97 -2.24 -7.63
N GLY A 20 -18.26 -2.05 -7.31
CA GLY A 20 -19.16 -3.15 -6.91
C GLY A 20 -19.30 -4.22 -8.00
N GLN A 21 -19.49 -3.81 -9.26
CA GLN A 21 -19.58 -4.74 -10.39
C GLN A 21 -18.26 -5.46 -10.67
N LEU A 22 -17.12 -4.79 -10.50
CA LEU A 22 -15.82 -5.42 -10.63
C LEU A 22 -15.62 -6.47 -9.53
N THR A 23 -15.95 -6.14 -8.28
CA THR A 23 -15.88 -7.08 -7.15
C THR A 23 -16.81 -8.28 -7.38
N GLN A 24 -18.02 -8.06 -7.88
CA GLN A 24 -18.94 -9.15 -8.20
C GLN A 24 -18.38 -10.07 -9.29
N ARG A 25 -17.82 -9.52 -10.36
CA ARG A 25 -17.17 -10.31 -11.43
C ARG A 25 -15.98 -11.11 -10.90
N LEU A 26 -15.13 -10.51 -10.07
CA LEU A 26 -14.00 -11.22 -9.46
C LEU A 26 -14.50 -12.36 -8.54
N ASN A 27 -15.53 -12.12 -7.74
CA ASN A 27 -16.13 -13.15 -6.89
C ASN A 27 -16.71 -14.32 -7.71
N GLN A 28 -17.33 -14.05 -8.86
CA GLN A 28 -17.83 -15.08 -9.77
C GLN A 28 -16.70 -15.95 -10.34
N LEU A 29 -15.49 -15.40 -10.47
CA LEU A 29 -14.27 -16.12 -10.84
C LEU A 29 -13.58 -16.80 -9.65
N GLY A 30 -14.20 -16.78 -8.46
CA GLY A 30 -13.64 -17.33 -7.23
C GLY A 30 -12.59 -16.44 -6.55
N ILE A 31 -12.29 -15.26 -7.11
CA ILE A 31 -11.34 -14.32 -6.56
C ILE A 31 -12.05 -13.43 -5.56
N ARG A 32 -11.72 -13.55 -4.27
CA ARG A 32 -12.24 -12.69 -3.21
C ARG A 32 -11.29 -11.51 -2.97
N PRO A 33 -11.55 -10.32 -3.53
CA PRO A 33 -10.53 -9.26 -3.62
C PRO A 33 -10.09 -8.75 -2.25
N ASN A 34 -11.03 -8.63 -1.31
CA ASN A 34 -10.73 -8.17 0.05
C ASN A 34 -9.91 -9.18 0.84
N GLN A 35 -10.22 -10.48 0.69
CA GLN A 35 -9.48 -11.54 1.35
C GLN A 35 -8.07 -11.65 0.77
N ALA A 36 -7.95 -11.68 -0.55
CA ALA A 36 -6.65 -11.69 -1.25
C ALA A 36 -5.79 -10.47 -0.89
N ARG A 37 -6.40 -9.28 -0.76
CA ARG A 37 -5.71 -8.07 -0.30
C ARG A 37 -5.21 -8.23 1.13
N SER A 38 -6.05 -8.73 2.03
CA SER A 38 -5.70 -8.89 3.44
C SER A 38 -4.58 -9.91 3.64
N THR A 39 -4.61 -11.03 2.90
CA THR A 39 -3.55 -12.04 2.95
C THR A 39 -2.24 -11.51 2.40
N ALA A 40 -2.27 -10.78 1.28
CA ALA A 40 -1.07 -10.15 0.71
C ALA A 40 -0.49 -9.08 1.65
N LEU A 41 -1.34 -8.27 2.28
CA LEU A 41 -0.93 -7.31 3.30
C LEU A 41 -0.26 -7.99 4.49
N PHE A 42 -0.86 -9.09 4.96
CA PHE A 42 -0.33 -9.84 6.09
C PHE A 42 1.05 -10.43 5.79
N GLN A 43 1.22 -11.03 4.59
CA GLN A 43 2.50 -11.54 4.12
C GLN A 43 3.56 -10.43 4.03
N LEU A 44 3.22 -9.31 3.37
CA LEU A 44 4.12 -8.17 3.26
C LEU A 44 4.49 -7.60 4.64
N ALA A 45 3.56 -7.52 5.58
CA ALA A 45 3.83 -7.02 6.91
C ALA A 45 4.74 -7.95 7.74
N THR A 46 4.89 -9.23 7.37
CA THR A 46 5.91 -10.12 7.91
C THR A 46 7.28 -9.85 7.27
N GLU A 47 7.32 -9.55 5.98
CA GLU A 47 8.54 -9.44 5.16
C GLU A 47 9.16 -8.04 5.12
N ILE A 48 8.41 -6.99 5.46
CA ILE A 48 8.92 -5.62 5.48
C ILE A 48 8.47 -4.83 6.72
N PRO A 49 9.30 -3.89 7.19
CA PRO A 49 8.93 -3.00 8.30
C PRO A 49 7.69 -2.15 8.01
N ALA A 50 6.92 -1.85 9.06
CA ALA A 50 5.69 -1.05 8.99
C ALA A 50 5.88 0.32 8.33
N ALA A 51 7.00 1.00 8.56
CA ALA A 51 7.29 2.29 7.93
C ALA A 51 7.48 2.17 6.40
N ILE A 52 8.13 1.11 5.94
CA ILE A 52 8.28 0.82 4.51
C ILE A 52 6.93 0.44 3.92
N LEU A 53 6.17 -0.42 4.61
CA LEU A 53 4.82 -0.84 4.22
C LEU A 53 3.85 0.34 4.06
N ALA A 54 3.90 1.30 5.01
CA ALA A 54 3.10 2.52 4.95
C ALA A 54 3.43 3.35 3.71
N ARG A 55 4.73 3.52 3.42
CA ARG A 55 5.20 4.29 2.25
C ARG A 55 4.88 3.59 0.93
N THR A 56 5.06 2.28 0.84
CA THR A 56 4.83 1.53 -0.41
C THR A 56 3.36 1.43 -0.75
N LEU A 57 2.48 1.31 0.25
CA LEU A 57 1.05 1.16 0.05
C LEU A 57 0.26 2.46 0.19
N GLY A 58 0.91 3.56 0.58
CA GLY A 58 0.27 4.84 0.83
C GLY A 58 -0.76 4.79 1.95
N ILE A 59 -0.57 3.92 2.95
CA ILE A 59 -1.46 3.76 4.10
C ILE A 59 -0.89 4.47 5.33
N HIS A 60 -1.76 4.82 6.28
CA HIS A 60 -1.32 5.45 7.52
C HIS A 60 -0.36 4.54 8.30
N THR A 61 0.65 5.12 8.95
CA THR A 61 1.67 4.36 9.70
C THR A 61 1.05 3.50 10.80
N ASP A 62 0.03 4.00 11.50
CA ASP A 62 -0.67 3.22 12.54
C ASP A 62 -1.35 1.96 11.96
N VAL A 63 -1.89 2.06 10.74
CA VAL A 63 -2.50 0.92 10.06
C VAL A 63 -1.42 -0.11 9.71
N ALA A 64 -0.27 0.34 9.22
CA ALA A 64 0.86 -0.55 8.95
C ALA A 64 1.42 -1.21 10.22
N ILE A 65 1.49 -0.49 11.35
CA ILE A 65 1.89 -1.05 12.66
C ILE A 65 0.88 -2.10 13.12
N ALA A 66 -0.43 -1.84 12.98
CA ALA A 66 -1.46 -2.81 13.33
C ALA A 66 -1.31 -4.11 12.51
N TRP A 67 -1.09 -4.00 11.20
CA TRP A 67 -0.82 -5.18 10.36
C TRP A 67 0.46 -5.91 10.77
N GLN A 68 1.55 -5.20 11.07
CA GLN A 68 2.78 -5.83 11.53
C GLN A 68 2.62 -6.58 12.85
N ARG A 69 1.85 -6.03 13.80
CA ARG A 69 1.52 -6.70 15.07
C ARG A 69 0.71 -7.98 14.86
N LEU A 70 -0.27 -7.93 13.93
CA LEU A 70 -1.06 -9.10 13.57
C LEU A 70 -0.20 -10.16 12.86
N SER A 71 0.80 -9.73 12.09
CA SER A 71 1.71 -10.57 11.29
C SER A 71 2.88 -11.18 12.06
N ALA A 72 3.04 -10.87 13.36
CA ALA A 72 4.12 -11.35 14.23
C ALA A 72 5.55 -11.16 13.67
N GLY A 73 5.78 -10.17 12.79
CA GLY A 73 7.10 -9.93 12.20
C GLY A 73 8.07 -9.31 13.21
N ASP A 74 9.24 -9.93 13.39
CA ASP A 74 10.33 -9.41 14.22
C ASP A 74 11.28 -8.53 13.40
N TRP A 75 11.23 -7.21 13.64
CA TRP A 75 11.96 -6.20 12.88
C TRP A 75 12.90 -5.35 13.76
N ALA A 76 13.39 -5.91 14.87
CA ALA A 76 14.28 -5.21 15.80
C ALA A 76 15.49 -4.56 15.13
N THR A 77 16.09 -5.22 14.13
CA THR A 77 17.25 -4.69 13.37
C THR A 77 16.92 -3.43 12.59
N TYR A 78 15.77 -3.37 11.90
CA TYR A 78 15.35 -2.19 11.16
C TYR A 78 15.00 -1.03 12.10
N ALA A 79 14.36 -1.31 13.22
CA ALA A 79 14.07 -0.31 14.23
C ALA A 79 15.35 0.31 14.80
N ALA A 80 16.39 -0.50 15.02
CA ALA A 80 17.70 -0.02 15.45
C ALA A 80 18.35 0.90 14.39
N GLU A 81 18.32 0.53 13.11
CA GLU A 81 18.84 1.33 12.01
C GLU A 81 18.12 2.68 11.87
N VAL A 82 16.77 2.67 11.93
CA VAL A 82 15.96 3.90 11.92
C VAL A 82 16.27 4.79 13.11
N SER A 83 16.44 4.21 14.31
CA SER A 83 16.78 4.96 15.52
C SER A 83 18.16 5.62 15.45
N GLN A 84 19.08 5.00 14.71
CA GLN A 84 20.43 5.50 14.49
C GLN A 84 20.52 6.53 13.36
N ARG A 85 19.47 6.71 12.55
CA ARG A 85 19.49 7.66 11.43
C ARG A 85 19.45 9.10 11.94
N PRO A 86 20.52 9.90 11.80
CA PRO A 86 20.46 11.31 12.13
C PRO A 86 19.45 11.99 11.21
N ILE A 87 18.54 12.77 11.79
CA ILE A 87 17.60 13.61 11.05
C ILE A 87 18.47 14.63 10.31
N ARG A 88 18.71 14.40 9.02
CA ARG A 88 19.32 15.40 8.15
C ARG A 88 18.27 16.48 7.91
N THR A 89 18.16 17.39 8.86
CA THR A 89 17.63 18.71 8.58
C THR A 89 18.64 19.35 7.64
N ASP A 90 18.27 19.53 6.38
CA ASP A 90 19.04 20.33 5.43
C ASP A 90 19.18 21.75 6.00
N GLN A 91 20.23 21.98 6.78
CA GLN A 91 20.67 23.31 7.14
C GLN A 91 21.25 23.92 5.87
N HIS A 92 20.43 24.69 5.16
CA HIS A 92 20.90 25.67 4.20
C HIS A 92 21.44 26.86 5.00
N PRO A 93 22.76 27.09 5.11
CA PRO A 93 23.23 28.37 5.65
C PRO A 93 22.82 29.43 4.62
N ALA A 94 21.88 30.29 5.02
CA ALA A 94 21.67 31.55 4.33
C ALA A 94 22.98 32.35 4.43
N SER A 95 23.79 32.27 3.37
CA SER A 95 24.94 33.15 3.17
C SER A 95 24.41 34.54 2.89
N ASN A 96 24.28 35.37 3.93
CA ASN A 96 24.12 36.80 3.78
C ASN A 96 25.49 37.45 3.91
N THR A 97 26.13 37.78 2.78
CA THR A 97 27.01 38.93 2.53
C THR A 97 27.36 38.92 1.04
#